data_AF-A0A7W9FMT1-F1
#
_entry.id   AF-A0A7W9FMT1-F1
#
_cell.length_a   1.000
_cell.length_b   1.000
_cell.length_c   1.000
_cell.angle_alpha   90.00
_cell.angle_beta   90.00
_cell.angle_gamma   90.00
#
_symmetry.space_group_name_H-M   'P 1'
#
loop_
_entity.id
_entity.type
_entity.pdbx_description
1 polymer ?
#
loop_
_entity_poly.entity_id
_entity_poly.type
_entity_poly.pdbx_seq_one_letter_code
_entity_poly.pdbx_strand_id
1 'polypeptide(L)'
;MRVTIIGTESALGAALAAEYAAAGHDVRSVAWSDDATPEAVAAALGNVPIDRLVFCDAIDPPDRTAEAVGRAELGAALARLTALPFRLAALLRGQLAAGTEPRLVLVSRRSATMETEDGSGRYLERPFRAAAHALWRCLSVEWGPAGIACRIVALDDPDDRAAVAALPTVIEAASVDLVDGTGAPLGW
;
A
#
# COMPACT_ATOMS: atom_id res chain seq x y z
N MET A 1 14.17 13.00 3.30
CA MET A 1 13.16 12.63 2.29
C MET A 1 11.79 12.96 2.84
N ARG A 2 10.84 13.25 1.95
CA ARG A 2 9.42 13.51 2.25
C ARG A 2 8.65 12.23 2.01
N VAL A 3 8.11 11.68 3.08
CA VAL A 3 7.41 10.40 3.09
C VAL A 3 5.96 10.65 3.45
N THR A 4 5.05 10.32 2.55
CA THR A 4 3.61 10.36 2.82
C THR A 4 3.13 8.92 3.02
N ILE A 5 2.53 8.64 4.17
CA ILE A 5 1.98 7.33 4.52
C ILE A 5 0.48 7.46 4.63
N ILE A 6 -0.23 6.73 3.77
CA ILE A 6 -1.68 6.61 3.78
C ILE A 6 -2.07 5.35 4.57
N GLY A 7 -3.07 5.45 5.43
CA GLY A 7 -3.55 4.34 6.26
C GLY A 7 -2.97 4.33 7.68
N THR A 8 -2.62 5.50 8.24
CA THR A 8 -2.00 5.59 9.57
C THR A 8 -2.96 5.42 10.75
N GLU A 9 -4.25 5.25 10.49
CA GLU A 9 -5.23 4.74 11.45
C GLU A 9 -4.99 3.26 11.83
N SER A 10 -4.27 2.52 10.99
CA SER A 10 -3.84 1.15 11.26
C SER A 10 -2.57 1.10 12.12
N ALA A 11 -2.40 0.03 12.89
CA ALA A 11 -1.18 -0.18 13.70
C ALA A 11 0.09 -0.24 12.82
N LEU A 12 0.00 -0.92 11.67
CA LEU A 12 1.07 -1.01 10.68
C LEU A 12 1.47 0.37 10.14
N GLY A 13 0.50 1.17 9.67
CA GLY A 13 0.77 2.50 9.11
C GLY A 13 1.33 3.46 10.15
N ALA A 14 0.78 3.44 11.38
CA ALA A 14 1.28 4.25 12.49
C ALA A 14 2.72 3.88 12.88
N ALA A 15 3.02 2.58 12.97
CA ALA A 15 4.36 2.10 13.27
C ALA A 15 5.35 2.48 12.16
N LEU A 16 5.00 2.26 10.89
CA LEU A 16 5.87 2.65 9.77
C LEU A 16 6.16 4.16 9.74
N ALA A 17 5.15 4.99 10.06
CA ALA A 17 5.36 6.42 10.19
C ALA A 17 6.33 6.79 11.30
N ALA A 18 6.25 6.10 12.45
CA ALA A 18 7.19 6.28 13.54
C ALA A 18 8.62 5.89 13.14
N GLU A 19 8.79 4.79 12.39
CA GLU A 19 10.12 4.34 11.92
C GLU A 19 10.76 5.35 10.96
N TYR A 20 10.01 5.84 9.95
CA TYR A 20 10.53 6.88 9.05
C TYR A 20 10.84 8.19 9.80
N ALA A 21 10.03 8.57 10.79
CA ALA A 21 10.26 9.78 11.59
C ALA A 21 11.50 9.63 12.49
N ALA A 22 11.69 8.46 13.11
CA ALA A 22 12.85 8.15 13.94
C ALA A 22 14.17 8.17 13.12
N ALA A 23 14.10 7.81 11.84
CA ALA A 23 15.21 7.94 10.89
C ALA A 23 15.46 9.38 10.39
N GLY A 24 14.71 10.38 10.87
CA GLY A 24 14.90 11.80 10.56
C GLY A 24 14.27 12.25 9.23
N HIS A 25 13.29 11.52 8.72
CA HIS A 25 12.55 11.92 7.52
C HIS A 25 11.40 12.88 7.83
N ASP A 26 11.00 13.67 6.83
CA ASP A 26 9.79 14.50 6.90
C ASP A 26 8.57 13.62 6.59
N VAL A 27 7.85 13.20 7.63
CA VAL A 27 6.75 12.24 7.52
C VAL A 27 5.40 12.95 7.59
N ARG A 28 4.55 12.67 6.62
CA ARG A 28 3.14 13.05 6.59
C ARG A 28 2.28 11.81 6.78
N SER A 29 1.69 11.71 7.95
CA SER A 29 0.74 10.66 8.30
C SER A 29 -0.66 11.06 7.85
N VAL A 30 -1.30 10.20 7.05
CA VAL A 30 -2.67 10.40 6.58
C VAL A 30 -3.51 9.23 7.03
N ALA A 31 -4.40 9.50 7.99
CA ALA A 31 -5.43 8.56 8.38
C ALA A 31 -6.58 8.59 7.35
N TRP A 32 -7.09 7.44 6.98
CA TRP A 32 -8.31 7.31 6.19
C TRP A 32 -9.55 7.39 7.08
N SER A 33 -10.58 8.07 6.58
CA SER A 33 -11.92 8.13 7.18
C SER A 33 -12.92 7.66 6.14
N ASP A 34 -13.96 6.94 6.55
CA ASP A 34 -14.98 6.39 5.64
C ASP A 34 -15.75 7.48 4.88
N ASP A 35 -15.86 8.68 5.44
CA ASP A 35 -16.51 9.83 4.80
C ASP A 35 -15.56 10.64 3.89
N ALA A 36 -14.26 10.31 3.86
CA ALA A 36 -13.30 11.02 3.05
C ALA A 36 -13.37 10.57 1.58
N THR A 37 -13.22 11.52 0.66
CA THR A 37 -13.01 11.20 -0.76
C THR A 37 -11.52 11.25 -1.11
N PRO A 38 -11.04 10.45 -2.08
CA PRO A 38 -9.66 10.52 -2.55
C PRO A 38 -9.26 11.95 -2.97
N GLU A 39 -10.16 12.69 -3.59
CA GLU A 39 -9.97 14.08 -4.01
C GLU A 39 -9.77 15.02 -2.82
N ALA A 40 -10.57 14.87 -1.76
CA ALA A 40 -10.43 15.69 -0.56
C ALA A 40 -9.10 15.43 0.16
N VAL A 41 -8.70 14.16 0.26
CA VAL A 41 -7.41 13.78 0.85
C VAL A 41 -6.25 14.30 0.01
N ALA A 42 -6.30 14.14 -1.32
CA ALA A 42 -5.27 14.65 -2.21
C ALA A 42 -5.16 16.19 -2.16
N ALA A 43 -6.30 16.90 -2.08
CA ALA A 43 -6.32 18.34 -1.93
C ALA A 43 -5.71 18.80 -0.60
N ALA A 44 -5.98 18.09 0.50
CA ALA A 44 -5.41 18.39 1.82
C ALA A 44 -3.89 18.23 1.88
N LEU A 45 -3.31 17.35 1.05
CA LEU A 45 -1.85 17.19 0.93
C LEU A 45 -1.16 18.33 0.18
N GLY A 46 -1.93 19.15 -0.54
CA GLY A 46 -1.44 20.31 -1.29
C GLY A 46 -0.54 19.94 -2.46
N ASN A 47 0.35 20.85 -2.88
CA ASN A 47 1.26 20.65 -4.02
C ASN A 47 2.71 20.44 -3.58
N VAL A 48 2.94 19.80 -2.44
CA VAL A 48 4.30 19.55 -1.95
C VAL A 48 4.83 18.26 -2.58
N PRO A 49 6.05 18.24 -3.12
CA PRO A 49 6.56 17.02 -3.74
C PRO A 49 6.77 15.89 -2.72
N ILE A 50 6.60 14.66 -3.17
CA ILE A 50 6.63 13.44 -2.36
C ILE A 50 7.75 12.55 -2.87
N ASP A 51 8.66 12.13 -2.00
CA ASP A 51 9.74 11.21 -2.38
C ASP A 51 9.27 9.75 -2.22
N ARG A 52 8.45 9.46 -1.20
CA ARG A 52 7.84 8.15 -0.96
C ARG A 52 6.34 8.31 -0.70
N LEU A 53 5.51 7.64 -1.48
CA LEU A 53 4.07 7.52 -1.22
C LEU A 53 3.78 6.07 -0.86
N VAL A 54 3.44 5.80 0.39
CA VAL A 54 3.26 4.44 0.92
C VAL A 54 1.82 4.22 1.33
N PHE A 55 1.18 3.17 0.81
CA PHE A 55 -0.16 2.75 1.20
C PHE A 55 -0.07 1.57 2.17
N CYS A 56 -0.59 1.76 3.38
CA CYS A 56 -0.64 0.76 4.45
C CYS A 56 -2.09 0.37 4.79
N ASP A 57 -2.97 0.32 3.78
CA ASP A 57 -4.39 0.09 4.00
C ASP A 57 -4.64 -1.24 4.72
N ALA A 58 -5.35 -1.14 5.84
CA ALA A 58 -5.81 -2.26 6.62
C ALA A 58 -7.34 -2.29 6.60
N ILE A 59 -7.87 -3.50 6.47
CA ILE A 59 -9.24 -3.86 6.83
C ILE A 59 -9.17 -5.11 7.68
N ASP A 60 -10.13 -5.27 8.58
CA ASP A 60 -10.31 -6.50 9.37
C ASP A 60 -11.71 -7.06 9.08
N PRO A 61 -11.95 -7.59 7.87
CA PRO A 61 -13.23 -8.16 7.52
C PRO A 61 -13.41 -9.49 8.24
N PRO A 62 -14.65 -9.86 8.63
CA PRO A 62 -14.89 -11.17 9.20
C PRO A 62 -14.55 -12.28 8.20
N ASP A 63 -14.02 -13.40 8.70
CA ASP A 63 -13.85 -14.60 7.90
C ASP A 63 -15.23 -15.14 7.46
N ARG A 64 -15.38 -15.40 6.16
CA ARG A 64 -16.63 -15.85 5.53
C ARG A 64 -16.33 -16.90 4.48
N THR A 65 -17.22 -17.84 4.25
CA THR A 65 -17.11 -18.69 3.05
C THR A 65 -17.48 -17.87 1.80
N ALA A 66 -17.06 -18.33 0.63
CA ALA A 66 -17.36 -17.64 -0.62
C ALA A 66 -18.88 -17.46 -0.85
N GLU A 67 -19.70 -18.41 -0.42
CA GLU A 67 -21.17 -18.38 -0.54
C GLU A 67 -21.82 -17.39 0.44
N ALA A 68 -21.14 -17.07 1.53
CA ALA A 68 -21.64 -16.18 2.58
C ALA A 68 -21.31 -14.70 2.32
N VAL A 69 -20.44 -14.41 1.35
CA VAL A 69 -20.02 -13.04 1.04
C VAL A 69 -21.02 -12.34 0.12
N GLY A 70 -21.53 -11.20 0.56
CA GLY A 70 -22.49 -10.39 -0.18
C GLY A 70 -21.85 -9.33 -1.09
N ARG A 71 -22.63 -8.83 -2.05
CA ARG A 71 -22.22 -7.74 -2.96
C ARG A 71 -21.75 -6.48 -2.23
N ALA A 72 -22.42 -6.10 -1.14
CA ALA A 72 -22.08 -4.90 -0.39
C ALA A 72 -20.69 -5.00 0.24
N GLU A 73 -20.38 -6.15 0.84
CA GLU A 73 -19.07 -6.41 1.46
C GLU A 73 -17.95 -6.46 0.40
N LEU A 74 -18.20 -7.13 -0.73
CA LEU A 74 -17.27 -7.11 -1.88
C LEU A 74 -17.03 -5.68 -2.39
N GLY A 75 -18.09 -4.88 -2.49
CA GLY A 75 -18.01 -3.49 -2.93
C GLY A 75 -17.16 -2.64 -1.98
N ALA A 76 -17.36 -2.79 -0.66
CA ALA A 76 -16.59 -2.09 0.35
C ALA A 76 -15.10 -2.50 0.31
N ALA A 77 -14.82 -3.80 0.22
CA ALA A 77 -13.46 -4.33 0.12
C ALA A 77 -12.74 -3.84 -1.15
N LEU A 78 -13.41 -3.89 -2.31
CA LEU A 78 -12.88 -3.36 -3.58
C LEU A 78 -12.59 -1.86 -3.47
N ALA A 79 -13.53 -1.09 -2.92
CA ALA A 79 -13.37 0.34 -2.75
C ALA A 79 -12.15 0.67 -1.89
N ARG A 80 -12.01 -0.03 -0.76
CA ARG A 80 -10.98 0.24 0.25
C ARG A 80 -9.59 -0.27 -0.12
N LEU A 81 -9.48 -1.52 -0.57
CA LEU A 81 -8.18 -2.18 -0.80
C LEU A 81 -7.63 -2.00 -2.21
N THR A 82 -8.48 -1.64 -3.19
CA THR A 82 -8.08 -1.57 -4.60
C THR A 82 -8.30 -0.18 -5.18
N ALA A 83 -9.54 0.32 -5.19
CA ALA A 83 -9.88 1.54 -5.91
C ALA A 83 -9.28 2.79 -5.25
N LEU A 84 -9.37 2.87 -3.92
CA LEU A 84 -8.83 3.97 -3.14
C LEU A 84 -7.32 4.17 -3.34
N PRO A 85 -6.43 3.19 -3.08
CA PRO A 85 -5.00 3.39 -3.23
C PRO A 85 -4.63 3.74 -4.68
N PHE A 86 -5.26 3.09 -5.65
CA PHE A 86 -5.05 3.41 -7.07
C PHE A 86 -5.45 4.84 -7.42
N ARG A 87 -6.62 5.29 -6.96
CA ARG A 87 -7.13 6.65 -7.24
C ARG A 87 -6.26 7.71 -6.60
N LEU A 88 -5.86 7.52 -5.33
CA LEU A 88 -4.96 8.44 -4.64
C LEU A 88 -3.58 8.49 -5.32
N ALA A 89 -3.02 7.35 -5.71
CA ALA A 89 -1.77 7.32 -6.46
C ALA A 89 -1.88 8.16 -7.73
N ALA A 90 -2.96 8.00 -8.52
CA ALA A 90 -3.17 8.75 -9.74
C ALA A 90 -3.30 10.27 -9.51
N LEU A 91 -4.03 10.68 -8.46
CA LEU A 91 -4.18 12.09 -8.08
C LEU A 91 -2.87 12.72 -7.60
N LEU A 92 -2.07 11.96 -6.86
CA LEU A 92 -0.80 12.41 -6.28
C LEU A 92 0.40 12.23 -7.23
N ARG A 93 0.19 11.67 -8.43
CA ARG A 93 1.26 11.39 -9.40
C ARG A 93 2.14 12.60 -9.68
N GLY A 94 1.57 13.80 -9.82
CA GLY A 94 2.33 15.02 -10.08
C GLY A 94 3.27 15.41 -8.93
N GLN A 95 2.81 15.26 -7.68
CA GLN A 95 3.61 15.51 -6.49
C GLN A 95 4.72 14.46 -6.35
N LEU A 96 4.39 13.20 -6.64
CA LEU A 96 5.35 12.10 -6.64
C LEU A 96 6.42 12.31 -7.72
N ALA A 97 6.04 12.66 -8.96
CA ALA A 97 6.99 12.93 -10.04
C ALA A 97 7.96 14.08 -9.75
N ALA A 98 7.58 15.02 -8.90
CA ALA A 98 8.43 16.14 -8.46
C ALA A 98 9.35 15.78 -7.27
N GLY A 99 9.24 14.56 -6.73
CA GLY A 99 10.10 14.04 -5.67
C GLY A 99 11.51 13.67 -6.16
N THR A 100 12.41 13.43 -5.22
CA THR A 100 13.75 12.87 -5.50
C THR A 100 13.69 11.34 -5.43
N GLU A 101 14.06 10.68 -6.52
CA GLU A 101 13.96 9.22 -6.69
C GLU A 101 12.60 8.66 -6.28
N PRO A 102 11.50 9.12 -6.91
CA PRO A 102 10.18 8.93 -6.37
C PRO A 102 9.71 7.47 -6.39
N ARG A 103 9.16 7.00 -5.26
CA ARG A 103 8.63 5.64 -5.12
C ARG A 103 7.17 5.63 -4.68
N LEU A 104 6.37 4.85 -5.40
CA LEU A 104 5.01 4.46 -5.04
C LEU A 104 5.06 3.07 -4.43
N VAL A 105 4.62 2.91 -3.18
CA VAL A 105 4.72 1.65 -2.45
C VAL A 105 3.34 1.20 -1.96
N LEU A 106 3.00 -0.06 -2.23
CA LEU A 106 1.86 -0.73 -1.62
C LEU A 106 2.36 -1.77 -0.62
N VAL A 107 2.06 -1.57 0.67
CA VAL A 107 2.29 -2.60 1.69
C VAL A 107 1.08 -3.53 1.69
N SER A 108 1.33 -4.82 1.49
CA SER A 108 0.30 -5.82 1.25
C SER A 108 0.61 -7.13 1.99
N ARG A 109 -0.06 -8.22 1.60
CA ARG A 109 0.09 -9.55 2.18
C ARG A 109 0.68 -10.52 1.19
N ARG A 110 1.52 -11.46 1.65
CA ARG A 110 2.01 -12.56 0.82
C ARG A 110 0.88 -13.43 0.28
N SER A 111 -0.18 -13.65 1.06
CA SER A 111 -1.37 -14.40 0.62
C SER A 111 -2.03 -13.82 -0.64
N ALA A 112 -1.83 -12.53 -0.94
CA ALA A 112 -2.37 -11.87 -2.12
C ALA A 112 -1.60 -12.17 -3.43
N THR A 113 -0.43 -12.81 -3.37
CA THR A 113 0.28 -13.34 -4.56
C THR A 113 -0.44 -14.53 -5.18
N MET A 114 -1.40 -15.10 -4.47
CA MET A 114 -2.20 -16.23 -4.90
C MET A 114 -1.42 -17.52 -5.24
N GLU A 115 -0.14 -17.62 -4.90
CA GLU A 115 0.69 -18.81 -5.12
C GLU A 115 0.22 -20.03 -4.29
N THR A 116 -0.40 -19.79 -3.14
CA THR A 116 -0.89 -20.83 -2.24
C THR A 116 -2.39 -20.73 -2.01
N GLU A 117 -3.04 -21.86 -1.77
CA GLU A 117 -4.43 -21.86 -1.28
C GLU A 117 -4.52 -21.12 0.06
N ASP A 118 -5.65 -20.46 0.29
CA ASP A 118 -5.93 -19.78 1.56
C ASP A 118 -7.09 -20.50 2.25
N GLY A 119 -6.75 -21.36 3.20
CA GLY A 119 -7.73 -22.09 3.99
C GLY A 119 -8.45 -21.22 5.03
N SER A 120 -8.10 -19.95 5.19
CA SER A 120 -8.69 -19.06 6.22
C SER A 120 -10.01 -18.40 5.78
N GLY A 121 -10.38 -18.45 4.50
CA GLY A 121 -11.64 -17.87 4.02
C GLY A 121 -11.63 -16.34 3.91
N ARG A 122 -10.46 -15.71 3.68
CA ARG A 122 -10.31 -14.25 3.51
C ARG A 122 -10.74 -13.75 2.13
N TYR A 123 -11.94 -14.10 1.69
CA TYR A 123 -12.49 -13.68 0.39
C TYR A 123 -12.77 -12.18 0.29
N LEU A 124 -12.79 -11.45 1.40
CA LEU A 124 -12.94 -9.99 1.45
C LEU A 124 -11.61 -9.23 1.47
N GLU A 125 -10.47 -9.91 1.63
CA GLU A 125 -9.16 -9.24 1.66
C GLU A 125 -8.29 -9.69 0.50
N ARG A 126 -8.04 -11.00 0.41
CA ARG A 126 -7.08 -11.60 -0.52
C ARG A 126 -7.30 -11.22 -1.98
N PRO A 127 -8.49 -11.42 -2.60
CA PRO A 127 -8.68 -11.12 -4.02
C PRO A 127 -8.57 -9.62 -4.35
N PHE A 128 -8.91 -8.74 -3.40
CA PHE A 128 -8.85 -7.30 -3.61
C PHE A 128 -7.44 -6.73 -3.45
N ARG A 129 -6.63 -7.31 -2.55
CA ARG A 129 -5.19 -7.05 -2.53
C ARG A 129 -4.51 -7.57 -3.80
N ALA A 130 -4.90 -8.74 -4.31
CA ALA A 130 -4.40 -9.26 -5.59
C ALA A 130 -4.79 -8.34 -6.77
N ALA A 131 -6.01 -7.80 -6.77
CA ALA A 131 -6.43 -6.80 -7.76
C ALA A 131 -5.58 -5.52 -7.66
N ALA A 132 -5.25 -5.07 -6.45
CA ALA A 132 -4.36 -3.93 -6.23
C ALA A 132 -2.92 -4.22 -6.72
N HIS A 133 -2.43 -5.45 -6.54
CA HIS A 133 -1.13 -5.91 -7.08
C HIS A 133 -1.09 -5.78 -8.61
N ALA A 134 -2.14 -6.25 -9.30
CA ALA A 134 -2.24 -6.13 -10.75
C ALA A 134 -2.23 -4.67 -11.21
N LEU A 135 -2.95 -3.77 -10.52
CA LEU A 135 -2.93 -2.34 -10.81
C LEU A 135 -1.53 -1.75 -10.59
N TRP A 136 -0.85 -2.11 -9.49
CA TRP A 136 0.52 -1.67 -9.22
C TRP A 136 1.51 -2.12 -10.30
N ARG A 137 1.33 -3.33 -10.83
CA ARG A 137 2.12 -3.84 -11.95
C ARG A 137 1.91 -3.01 -13.22
N CYS A 138 0.68 -2.61 -13.52
CA CYS A 138 0.42 -1.70 -14.64
C CYS A 138 1.09 -0.35 -14.42
N LEU A 139 0.96 0.23 -13.22
CA LEU A 139 1.59 1.49 -12.86
C LEU A 139 3.12 1.44 -12.97
N SER A 140 3.76 0.32 -12.61
CA SER A 140 5.22 0.18 -12.72
C SER A 140 5.71 0.28 -14.16
N VAL A 141 4.95 -0.25 -15.12
CA VAL A 141 5.25 -0.12 -16.56
C VAL A 141 4.96 1.30 -17.04
N GLU A 142 3.78 1.84 -16.72
CA GLU A 142 3.32 3.11 -17.26
C GLU A 142 4.08 4.31 -16.71
N TRP A 143 4.51 4.26 -15.44
CA TRP A 143 5.15 5.39 -14.76
C TRP A 143 6.67 5.26 -14.71
N GLY A 144 7.22 4.10 -15.06
CA GLY A 144 8.67 3.88 -15.20
C GLY A 144 9.37 4.92 -16.08
N PRO A 145 8.85 5.27 -17.29
CA PRO A 145 9.43 6.33 -18.13
C PRO A 145 9.46 7.72 -17.49
N ALA A 146 8.60 7.98 -16.50
CA ALA A 146 8.59 9.21 -15.72
C ALA A 146 9.50 9.15 -14.49
N GLY A 147 10.27 8.07 -14.31
CA GLY A 147 11.20 7.89 -13.20
C GLY A 147 10.56 7.51 -11.86
N ILE A 148 9.28 7.12 -11.85
CA ILE A 148 8.59 6.68 -10.63
C ILE A 148 8.68 5.16 -10.51
N ALA A 149 9.34 4.67 -9.45
CA ALA A 149 9.39 3.25 -9.14
C ALA A 149 8.11 2.84 -8.38
N CYS A 150 7.34 1.91 -8.94
CA CYS A 150 6.18 1.34 -8.25
C CYS A 150 6.58 -0.01 -7.65
N ARG A 151 6.29 -0.22 -6.36
CA ARG A 151 6.75 -1.35 -5.56
C ARG A 151 5.63 -1.90 -4.70
N ILE A 152 5.67 -3.21 -4.47
CA ILE A 152 4.82 -3.92 -3.53
C ILE A 152 5.74 -4.59 -2.51
N VAL A 153 5.45 -4.39 -1.23
CA VAL A 153 6.07 -5.15 -0.15
C VAL A 153 5.00 -6.03 0.48
N ALA A 154 5.11 -7.33 0.28
CA ALA A 154 4.15 -8.31 0.74
C ALA A 154 4.61 -8.94 2.06
N LEU A 155 3.93 -8.59 3.15
CA LEU A 155 4.23 -9.12 4.48
C LEU A 155 3.55 -10.47 4.69
N ASP A 156 4.22 -11.38 5.39
CA ASP A 156 3.58 -12.60 5.90
C ASP A 156 2.60 -12.26 7.02
N ASP A 157 3.06 -11.46 8.00
CA ASP A 157 2.28 -10.99 9.14
C ASP A 157 2.38 -9.44 9.25
N PRO A 158 1.26 -8.69 9.22
CA PRO A 158 1.27 -7.25 9.51
C PRO A 158 1.79 -6.86 10.88
N ASP A 159 1.56 -7.73 11.85
CA ASP A 159 1.71 -7.41 13.27
C ASP A 159 3.11 -7.78 13.77
N ASP A 160 3.93 -8.41 12.90
CA ASP A 160 5.35 -8.63 13.13
C ASP A 160 6.10 -7.30 13.15
N ARG A 161 6.33 -6.80 14.37
CA ARG A 161 7.06 -5.55 14.62
C ARG A 161 8.47 -5.54 14.03
N ALA A 162 9.15 -6.69 13.96
CA ALA A 162 10.49 -6.75 13.39
C ALA A 162 10.43 -6.56 11.88
N ALA A 163 9.45 -7.18 11.20
CA ALA A 163 9.20 -6.94 9.78
C ALA A 163 8.82 -5.48 9.51
N VAL A 164 7.95 -4.88 10.34
CA VAL A 164 7.56 -3.47 10.21
C VAL A 164 8.74 -2.52 10.42
N ALA A 165 9.58 -2.76 11.43
CA ALA A 165 10.78 -1.95 11.66
C ALA A 165 11.79 -2.04 10.51
N ALA A 166 11.84 -3.18 9.80
CA ALA A 166 12.69 -3.36 8.64
C ALA A 166 12.16 -2.69 7.36
N LEU A 167 10.85 -2.37 7.30
CA LEU A 167 10.19 -1.88 6.08
C LEU A 167 10.88 -0.67 5.43
N PRO A 168 11.32 0.39 6.14
CA PRO A 168 12.02 1.48 5.50
C PRO A 168 13.25 0.99 4.72
N THR A 169 14.05 0.11 5.30
CA THR A 169 15.24 -0.45 4.63
C THR A 169 14.85 -1.31 3.43
N VAL A 170 13.83 -2.15 3.56
CA VAL A 170 13.32 -2.99 2.47
C VAL A 170 12.79 -2.14 1.31
N ILE A 171 12.00 -1.12 1.61
CA ILE A 171 11.43 -0.19 0.62
C ILE A 171 12.54 0.51 -0.16
N GLU A 172 13.63 0.91 0.51
CA GLU A 172 14.77 1.56 -0.12
C GLU A 172 15.64 0.59 -0.94
N ALA A 173 15.82 -0.64 -0.48
CA ALA A 173 16.64 -1.66 -1.14
C ALA A 173 15.93 -2.36 -2.32
N ALA A 174 14.60 -2.34 -2.38
CA ALA A 174 13.82 -3.08 -3.37
C ALA A 174 14.12 -2.66 -4.83
N SER A 175 14.83 -3.53 -5.55
CA SER A 175 15.21 -3.34 -6.95
C SER A 175 14.18 -3.89 -7.94
N VAL A 176 13.28 -4.77 -7.49
CA VAL A 176 12.19 -5.37 -8.27
C VAL A 176 10.83 -4.88 -7.80
N ASP A 177 9.79 -5.12 -8.60
CA ASP A 177 8.45 -4.59 -8.36
C ASP A 177 7.73 -5.23 -7.15
N LEU A 178 8.03 -6.48 -6.80
CA LEU A 178 7.38 -7.21 -5.71
C LEU A 178 8.41 -7.97 -4.87
N VAL A 179 8.43 -7.68 -3.57
CA VAL A 179 9.31 -8.30 -2.57
C VAL A 179 8.54 -8.69 -1.31
N ASP A 180 9.10 -9.58 -0.50
CA ASP A 180 8.58 -9.86 0.84
C ASP A 180 9.09 -8.86 1.90
N GLY A 181 8.67 -9.06 3.16
CA GLY A 181 9.09 -8.24 4.30
C GLY A 181 10.59 -8.30 4.63
N THR A 182 11.37 -9.17 3.99
CA THR A 182 12.83 -9.24 4.09
C THR A 182 13.54 -8.59 2.89
N GLY A 183 12.78 -8.22 1.86
CA GLY A 183 13.29 -7.70 0.59
C GLY A 183 13.63 -8.77 -0.44
N ALA A 184 13.30 -10.04 -0.18
CA ALA A 184 13.49 -11.11 -1.17
C ALA A 184 12.43 -11.01 -2.27
N PRO A 185 12.79 -11.22 -3.55
CA PRO A 185 11.84 -11.16 -4.66
C PRO A 185 10.79 -12.27 -4.56
N LEU A 186 9.54 -11.95 -4.92
CA LEU A 186 8.44 -12.94 -5.01
C LEU A 186 7.96 -13.10 -6.46
N GLY A 187 7.28 -14.23 -6.71
CA GLY A 187 6.47 -14.42 -7.91
C GLY A 187 5.17 -13.63 -7.84
N TRP A 188 4.56 -13.44 -9.02
CA TRP A 188 3.24 -12.83 -9.17
C TRP A 188 2.15 -13.90 -9.16
#